data_AF-A0A853ZWH2-F1
#
_entry.id   AF-A0A853ZWH2-F1
#
_cell.length_a   1.000
_cell.length_b   1.000
_cell.length_c   1.000
_cell.angle_alpha   90.00
_cell.angle_beta   90.00
_cell.angle_gamma   90.00
#
_symmetry.space_group_name_H-M   'P 1'
#
loop_
_entity.id
_entity.type
_entity.pdbx_description
1 polymer ?
#
loop_
_entity_poly.entity_id
_entity_poly.type
_entity_poly.pdbx_seq_one_letter_code
_entity_poly.pdbx_strand_id
1 'polypeptide(L)'
;MTRQKKGQPNKASQKISHVDNTSGTAQRARLLERLHISPIDTFTAIRELNIVRPGARINELRGLGHKILTHRLTLTDDQGRAHRGMALYYLSTNPPAEVAA
;
A
#
# COMPACT_ATOMS: atom_id res chain seq x y z
N MET A 1 10.23 37.07 27.14
CA MET A 1 10.37 35.59 27.23
C MET A 1 9.63 34.95 26.06
N THR A 2 10.02 33.73 25.69
CA THR A 2 10.12 33.21 24.32
C THR A 2 8.81 32.93 23.57
N ARG A 3 8.90 33.10 22.24
CA ARG A 3 7.93 32.78 21.17
C ARG A 3 7.31 31.39 21.28
N GLN A 4 6.01 31.28 21.01
CA GLN A 4 5.37 30.04 20.55
C GLN A 4 5.26 30.09 19.01
N LYS A 5 6.01 29.23 18.31
CA LYS A 5 5.93 29.08 16.85
C LYS A 5 4.85 28.02 16.55
N LYS A 6 3.69 28.47 16.06
CA LYS A 6 2.61 27.60 15.57
C LYS A 6 3.13 26.82 14.35
N GLY A 7 3.44 25.54 14.56
CA GLY A 7 3.85 24.62 13.50
C GLY A 7 2.72 24.45 12.51
N GLN A 8 2.97 24.79 11.25
CA GLN A 8 2.08 24.51 10.12
C GLN A 8 2.03 23.00 9.88
N PRO A 9 0.90 22.44 9.41
CA PRO A 9 0.86 21.05 8.98
C PRO A 9 1.89 20.85 7.86
N ASN A 10 2.72 19.83 8.03
CA ASN A 10 3.90 19.56 7.21
C ASN A 10 3.49 19.26 5.76
N LYS A 11 3.68 20.22 4.84
CA LYS A 11 3.50 20.05 3.38
C LYS A 11 4.46 19.02 2.75
N ALA A 12 5.36 18.41 3.52
CA ALA A 12 6.27 17.37 3.03
C ALA A 12 5.58 16.02 2.71
N SER A 13 4.38 15.77 3.23
CA SER A 13 3.64 14.51 2.97
C SER A 13 3.26 14.35 1.49
N GLN A 14 2.99 15.47 0.79
CA GLN A 14 2.50 15.43 -0.59
C GLN A 14 3.59 15.08 -1.62
N LYS A 15 4.86 15.41 -1.36
CA LYS A 15 5.96 15.13 -2.32
C LYS A 15 6.42 13.67 -2.29
N ILE A 16 6.24 12.99 -1.16
CA ILE A 16 6.65 11.60 -0.99
C ILE A 16 5.63 10.67 -1.66
N SER A 17 4.37 11.08 -1.81
CA SER A 17 3.29 10.24 -2.34
C SER A 17 2.92 10.49 -3.80
N HIS A 18 3.68 11.27 -4.58
CA HIS A 18 3.38 11.44 -6.01
C HIS A 18 3.71 10.17 -6.81
N VAL A 19 2.80 9.69 -7.67
CA VAL A 19 2.90 8.38 -8.35
C VAL A 19 4.18 8.18 -9.17
N ASP A 20 4.71 9.25 -9.77
CA ASP A 20 5.94 9.24 -10.57
C ASP A 20 7.22 9.16 -9.72
N ASN A 21 7.13 9.42 -8.41
CA ASN A 21 8.26 9.19 -7.52
C ASN A 21 8.39 7.68 -7.26
N THR A 22 9.37 7.06 -7.91
CA THR A 22 9.61 5.61 -7.86
C THR A 22 10.57 5.18 -6.75
N SER A 23 10.98 6.11 -5.87
CA SER A 23 11.82 5.74 -4.72
C SER A 23 11.11 4.74 -3.80
N GLY A 24 11.87 3.83 -3.18
CA GLY A 24 11.31 2.80 -2.31
C GLY A 24 10.55 3.38 -1.11
N THR A 25 10.95 4.54 -0.60
CA THR A 25 10.23 5.25 0.48
C THR A 25 8.90 5.82 -0.01
N ALA A 26 8.87 6.44 -1.20
CA ALA A 26 7.64 6.94 -1.80
C ALA A 26 6.62 5.82 -2.06
N GLN A 27 7.07 4.72 -2.66
CA GLN A 27 6.23 3.56 -2.94
C GLN A 27 5.66 2.94 -1.66
N ARG A 28 6.47 2.80 -0.60
CA ARG A 28 6.00 2.29 0.70
C ARG A 28 4.97 3.20 1.33
N ALA A 29 5.19 4.51 1.32
CA ALA A 29 4.27 5.49 1.88
C ALA A 29 2.90 5.40 1.19
N ARG A 30 2.85 5.45 -0.15
CA ARG A 30 1.60 5.32 -0.92
C ARG A 30 0.89 3.99 -0.66
N LEU A 31 1.65 2.89 -0.65
CA LEU A 31 1.09 1.56 -0.43
C LEU A 31 0.47 1.45 0.97
N LEU A 32 1.14 1.97 1.98
CA LEU A 32 0.63 1.96 3.36
C LEU A 32 -0.63 2.83 3.49
N GLU A 33 -0.63 4.04 2.95
CA GLU A 33 -1.82 4.90 2.89
C GLU A 33 -3.00 4.18 2.23
N ARG A 34 -2.75 3.51 1.10
CA ARG A 34 -3.77 2.75 0.37
C ARG A 34 -4.30 1.56 1.16
N LEU A 35 -3.46 0.85 1.92
CA LEU A 35 -3.84 -0.27 2.79
C LEU A 35 -4.67 0.17 4.00
N HIS A 36 -4.48 1.39 4.49
CA HIS A 36 -5.34 1.96 5.54
C HIS A 36 -6.76 2.22 5.05
N ILE A 37 -6.94 2.51 3.76
CA ILE A 37 -8.26 2.74 3.16
C ILE A 37 -8.96 1.41 2.89
N SER A 38 -8.32 0.49 2.17
CA SER A 38 -8.88 -0.84 1.90
C SER A 38 -7.82 -1.85 1.48
N PRO A 39 -8.12 -3.16 1.51
CA PRO A 39 -7.28 -4.18 0.89
C PRO A 39 -6.91 -3.83 -0.55
N ILE A 40 -5.74 -4.29 -0.99
CA ILE A 40 -5.25 -4.08 -2.37
C ILE A 40 -4.58 -5.34 -2.90
N ASP A 41 -4.92 -5.71 -4.13
CA ASP A 41 -4.29 -6.82 -4.81
C ASP A 41 -3.04 -6.40 -5.60
N THR A 42 -2.30 -7.41 -6.05
CA THR A 42 -1.03 -7.24 -6.73
C THR A 42 -1.16 -6.47 -8.06
N PHE A 43 -2.21 -6.72 -8.85
CA PHE A 43 -2.40 -6.02 -10.12
C PHE A 43 -2.77 -4.57 -9.90
N THR A 44 -3.72 -4.31 -8.99
CA THR A 44 -4.11 -2.94 -8.62
C THR A 44 -2.91 -2.15 -8.08
N ALA A 45 -2.05 -2.75 -7.25
CA ALA A 45 -0.85 -2.07 -6.75
C ALA A 45 0.17 -1.73 -7.86
N ILE A 46 0.30 -2.57 -8.89
CA ILE A 46 1.15 -2.27 -10.05
C ILE A 46 0.56 -1.12 -10.86
N ARG A 47 -0.73 -1.23 -11.21
CA ARG A 47 -1.41 -0.31 -12.13
C ARG A 47 -1.64 1.07 -11.54
N GLU A 48 -2.15 1.13 -10.31
CA GLU A 48 -2.62 2.38 -9.71
C GLU A 48 -1.54 3.06 -8.86
N LEU A 49 -0.66 2.30 -8.21
CA LEU A 49 0.37 2.85 -7.32
C LEU A 49 1.75 2.95 -7.97
N ASN A 50 1.90 2.47 -9.21
CA ASN A 50 3.17 2.40 -9.93
C ASN A 50 4.26 1.67 -9.13
N ILE A 51 3.91 0.47 -8.63
CA ILE A 51 4.81 -0.39 -7.84
C ILE A 51 5.04 -1.69 -8.60
N VAL A 52 6.16 -1.81 -9.30
CA VAL A 52 6.51 -3.00 -10.12
C VAL A 52 6.65 -4.27 -9.29
N ARG A 53 7.15 -4.18 -8.04
CA ARG A 53 7.31 -5.32 -7.13
C ARG A 53 6.54 -5.12 -5.82
N PRO A 54 5.20 -5.24 -5.80
CA PRO A 54 4.40 -5.00 -4.61
C PRO A 54 4.82 -5.86 -3.42
N GLY A 55 5.08 -7.16 -3.65
CA GLY A 55 5.51 -8.08 -2.60
C GLY A 55 6.79 -7.66 -1.87
N ALA A 56 7.74 -7.03 -2.59
CA ALA A 56 8.95 -6.48 -1.96
C ALA A 56 8.62 -5.30 -1.04
N ARG A 57 7.75 -4.38 -1.46
CA ARG A 57 7.33 -3.24 -0.63
C ARG A 57 6.53 -3.71 0.59
N ILE A 58 5.70 -4.74 0.44
CA ILE A 58 4.98 -5.37 1.56
C ILE A 58 5.94 -5.98 2.57
N ASN A 59 6.97 -6.71 2.11
CA ASN A 59 7.97 -7.29 3.01
C ASN A 59 8.75 -6.21 3.76
N GLU A 60 9.10 -5.10 3.11
CA GLU A 60 9.74 -3.97 3.78
C GLU A 60 8.82 -3.33 4.83
N LEU A 61 7.54 -3.12 4.52
CA LEU A 61 6.56 -2.60 5.48
C LEU A 61 6.35 -3.53 6.68
N ARG A 62 6.34 -4.85 6.45
CA ARG A 62 6.33 -5.85 7.54
C ARG A 62 7.58 -5.73 8.41
N GLY A 63 8.76 -5.56 7.79
CA GLY A 63 10.01 -5.32 8.51
C GLY A 63 10.00 -4.03 9.34
N LEU A 64 9.20 -3.04 8.96
CA LEU A 64 8.94 -1.81 9.73
C LEU A 64 7.89 -2.00 10.84
N GLY A 65 7.32 -3.20 11.01
CA GLY A 65 6.36 -3.52 12.07
C GLY A 65 4.88 -3.41 11.67
N HIS A 66 4.57 -3.12 10.41
CA HIS A 66 3.17 -3.10 9.96
C HIS A 66 2.62 -4.53 9.85
N LYS A 67 1.54 -4.82 10.59
CA LYS A 67 0.85 -6.11 10.59
C LYS A 67 0.00 -6.28 9.32
N ILE A 68 0.65 -6.58 8.20
CA ILE A 68 0.02 -6.80 6.89
C ILE A 68 -0.10 -8.30 6.62
N LEU A 69 -1.33 -8.75 6.39
CA LEU A 69 -1.67 -10.13 6.03
C LEU A 69 -1.81 -10.29 4.51
N THR A 70 -1.79 -11.54 4.05
CA THR A 70 -1.96 -11.88 2.64
C THR A 70 -2.99 -12.98 2.49
N HIS A 71 -3.99 -12.73 1.66
CA HIS A 71 -4.91 -13.76 1.18
C HIS A 71 -4.59 -14.10 -0.28
N ARG A 72 -4.84 -15.35 -0.69
CA ARG A 72 -4.54 -15.84 -2.03
C ARG A 72 -5.84 -16.06 -2.78
N LEU A 73 -5.98 -15.40 -3.92
CA LEU A 73 -7.20 -15.44 -4.72
C LEU A 73 -6.88 -15.60 -6.22
N THR A 74 -7.89 -15.87 -7.02
CA THR A 74 -7.77 -15.91 -8.49
C THR A 74 -8.21 -14.56 -9.04
N LEU A 75 -7.35 -13.89 -9.81
CA LEU A 75 -7.66 -12.62 -10.45
C LEU A 75 -7.53 -12.74 -11.96
N THR A 76 -8.29 -11.93 -12.67
CA THR A 76 -8.13 -11.74 -14.10
C THR A 76 -7.29 -10.49 -14.35
N ASP A 77 -6.28 -10.58 -15.21
CA ASP A 77 -5.50 -9.42 -15.64
C ASP A 77 -6.25 -8.56 -16.67
N ASP A 78 -5.67 -7.42 -17.04
CA ASP A 78 -6.23 -6.49 -18.04
C ASP A 78 -6.42 -7.10 -19.44
N GLN A 79 -5.80 -8.25 -19.70
CA GLN A 79 -5.87 -8.97 -20.97
C GLN A 79 -6.86 -10.15 -20.90
N GLY A 80 -7.65 -10.24 -19.83
CA GLY A 80 -8.66 -11.28 -19.66
C GLY A 80 -8.09 -12.63 -19.22
N ARG A 81 -6.83 -12.72 -18.79
CA ARG A 81 -6.22 -14.00 -18.37
C ARG A 81 -6.37 -14.19 -16.87
N ALA A 82 -6.86 -15.36 -16.47
CA ALA A 82 -7.01 -15.72 -15.06
C ALA A 82 -5.68 -16.23 -14.47
N HIS A 83 -5.29 -15.67 -13.33
CA HIS A 83 -4.09 -16.01 -12.57
C HIS A 83 -4.49 -16.50 -11.19
N ARG A 84 -4.15 -17.75 -10.87
CA ARG A 84 -4.41 -18.34 -9.54
C ARG A 84 -3.32 -17.96 -8.55
N GLY A 85 -3.70 -17.76 -7.29
CA GLY A 85 -2.76 -17.50 -6.21
C GLY A 85 -2.21 -16.07 -6.19
N MET A 86 -2.91 -15.12 -6.81
CA MET A 86 -2.59 -13.70 -6.71
C MET A 86 -2.79 -13.22 -5.27
N ALA A 87 -1.90 -12.35 -4.81
CA ALA A 87 -1.93 -11.85 -3.45
C ALA A 87 -2.86 -10.65 -3.30
N LEU A 88 -3.75 -10.73 -2.33
CA LEU A 88 -4.51 -9.63 -1.74
C LEU A 88 -3.88 -9.26 -0.40
N TYR A 89 -3.40 -8.02 -0.29
CA TYR A 89 -2.77 -7.50 0.92
C TYR A 89 -3.74 -6.64 1.71
N TYR A 90 -3.71 -6.77 3.04
CA TYR A 90 -4.56 -5.98 3.94
C TYR A 90 -3.91 -5.83 5.31
N LEU A 91 -4.22 -4.75 6.02
CA LEU A 91 -3.83 -4.60 7.41
C LEU A 91 -4.69 -5.51 8.28
N SER A 92 -4.11 -6.12 9.32
CA SER A 92 -4.86 -6.93 10.29
C SER A 92 -6.06 -6.20 10.93
N THR A 93 -6.01 -4.87 10.99
CA THR A 93 -7.09 -4.00 11.49
C THR A 93 -8.10 -3.60 10.42
N ASN A 94 -7.88 -3.98 9.16
CA ASN A 94 -8.76 -3.69 8.02
C ASN A 94 -8.87 -4.94 7.11
N PRO A 95 -9.41 -6.07 7.62
CA PRO A 95 -9.58 -7.27 6.82
C PRO A 95 -10.62 -7.10 5.70
N PRO A 96 -10.48 -7.81 4.57
CA PRO A 96 -11.54 -7.87 3.56
C PRO A 96 -12.80 -8.53 4.15
N ALA A 97 -13.97 -8.10 3.67
CA ALA A 97 -15.26 -8.55 4.19
C ALA A 97 -15.42 -10.09 4.21
N GLU A 98 -14.88 -10.77 3.19
CA GLU A 98 -14.96 -12.23 3.06
C GLU A 98 -14.05 -13.00 4.03
N VAL A 99 -13.09 -12.33 4.68
CA VAL A 99 -12.15 -12.95 5.64
C VAL A 99 -12.45 -12.56 7.09
N ALA A 100 -13.34 -11.59 7.31
CA ALA A 100 -13.72 -11.11 8.63
C ALA A 100 -14.84 -11.93 9.30
N ALA A 101 -15.31 -13.01 8.65
CA ALA A 101 -16.37 -13.91 9.11
C ALA A 101 -15.83 -15.10 9.91
#